data_AF-A0A3B8U8U3-F1
#
_entry.id   AF-A0A3B8U8U3-F1
#
_cell.length_a   1.000
_cell.length_b   1.000
_cell.length_c   1.000
_cell.angle_alpha   90.00
_cell.angle_beta   90.00
_cell.angle_gamma   90.00
#
_symmetry.space_group_name_H-M   'P 1'
#
loop_
_entity.id
_entity.type
_entity.pdbx_description
1 polymer ?
#
loop_
_entity_poly.entity_id
_entity_poly.type
_entity_poly.pdbx_seq_one_letter_code
_entity_poly.pdbx_strand_id
1 'polypeptide(L)'
;MEIHSSFQDLFKKEVFIYFGDTKTSCSFEATNFPVLFITGPESGFSKQEYQVLQQQAQGVKLNEYVLRAETAPLTAASILAWKKCIP
;
A
#
# COMPACT_ATOMS: atom_id res chain seq x y z
N MET A 1 4.07 8.29 15.83
CA MET A 1 2.82 8.04 15.08
C MET A 1 2.33 9.39 14.60
N GLU A 2 2.35 9.64 13.30
CA GLU A 2 1.75 10.84 12.71
C GLU A 2 0.29 10.55 12.39
N ILE A 3 -0.62 11.47 12.75
CA ILE A 3 -2.03 11.39 12.41
C ILE A 3 -2.31 12.52 11.43
N HIS A 4 -2.68 12.18 10.21
CA HIS A 4 -3.00 13.16 9.17
C HIS A 4 -4.49 13.45 9.14
N SER A 5 -4.83 14.70 8.82
CA SER A 5 -6.23 15.16 8.67
C SER A 5 -6.91 14.60 7.42
N SER A 6 -6.15 14.23 6.38
CA SER A 6 -6.68 13.74 5.11
C SER A 6 -5.67 12.84 4.38
N PHE A 7 -6.17 11.91 3.56
CA PHE A 7 -5.36 11.13 2.61
C PHE A 7 -4.56 12.02 1.66
N GLN A 8 -5.10 13.19 1.30
CA GLN A 8 -4.46 14.11 0.36
C GLN A 8 -3.10 14.63 0.86
N ASP A 9 -2.91 14.67 2.17
CA ASP A 9 -1.66 15.12 2.77
C ASP A 9 -0.52 14.09 2.58
N LEU A 10 -0.86 12.82 2.34
CA LEU A 10 0.10 11.75 2.09
C LEU A 10 0.76 11.86 0.71
N PHE A 11 0.03 12.39 -0.28
CA PHE A 11 0.47 12.45 -1.68
C PHE A 11 1.41 13.63 -2.00
N LYS A 12 1.68 14.52 -1.03
CA LYS A 12 2.51 15.73 -1.23
C LYS A 12 4.02 15.48 -1.18
N LYS A 13 4.45 14.24 -0.96
CA LYS A 13 5.86 13.86 -0.80
C LYS A 13 6.36 13.17 -2.09
N GLU A 14 7.63 13.34 -2.43
CA GLU A 14 8.30 12.54 -3.48
C GLU A 14 8.50 11.10 -2.98
N VAL A 15 7.41 10.32 -2.99
CA VAL A 15 7.38 8.92 -2.54
C VAL A 15 6.63 8.06 -3.57
N PHE A 16 7.03 6.80 -3.70
CA PHE A 16 6.27 5.81 -4.47
C PHE A 16 5.14 5.27 -3.60
N ILE A 17 3.90 5.38 -4.07
CA ILE A 17 2.73 5.07 -3.27
C ILE A 17 2.05 3.83 -3.81
N TYR A 18 1.90 2.84 -2.94
CA TYR A 18 1.21 1.59 -3.22
C TYR A 18 0.07 1.40 -2.24
N PHE A 19 -0.95 0.67 -2.66
CA PHE A 19 -1.99 0.22 -1.73
C PHE A 19 -2.35 -1.24 -1.96
N GLY A 20 -2.72 -1.92 -0.89
CA GLY A 20 -3.21 -3.30 -0.95
C GLY A 20 -4.55 -3.36 -1.69
N ASP A 21 -4.53 -3.95 -2.88
CA ASP A 21 -5.70 -4.07 -3.74
C ASP A 21 -6.02 -5.55 -3.99
N THR A 22 -7.18 -5.99 -3.55
CA THR A 22 -7.65 -7.38 -3.76
C THR A 22 -8.26 -7.58 -5.14
N LYS A 23 -8.44 -6.51 -5.92
CA LYS A 23 -9.08 -6.54 -7.25
C LYS A 23 -8.06 -6.55 -8.40
N THR A 24 -6.79 -6.28 -8.11
CA THR A 24 -5.71 -6.28 -9.10
C THR A 24 -5.04 -7.65 -9.21
N SER A 25 -4.43 -7.93 -10.36
CA SER A 25 -3.53 -9.06 -10.57
C SER A 25 -2.05 -8.67 -10.47
N CYS A 26 -1.73 -7.40 -10.27
CA CYS A 26 -0.36 -6.91 -10.18
C CYS A 26 0.26 -7.27 -8.82
N SER A 27 1.26 -8.15 -8.79
CA SER A 27 1.99 -8.51 -7.57
C SER A 27 2.83 -7.35 -7.05
N PHE A 28 2.96 -7.25 -5.73
CA PHE A 28 3.77 -6.20 -5.11
C PHE A 28 5.28 -6.47 -5.24
N GLU A 29 5.94 -5.65 -6.06
CA GLU A 29 7.40 -5.66 -6.24
C GLU A 29 7.96 -4.23 -6.18
N ALA A 30 8.06 -3.65 -4.98
CA ALA A 30 8.68 -2.34 -4.83
C ALA A 30 10.18 -2.40 -5.12
N THR A 31 10.61 -1.68 -6.15
CA THR A 31 12.02 -1.52 -6.56
C THR A 31 12.60 -0.14 -6.25
N ASN A 32 11.74 0.84 -5.96
CA ASN A 32 12.13 2.23 -5.80
C ASN A 32 11.81 2.72 -4.38
N PHE A 33 12.68 3.53 -3.79
CA PHE A 33 12.51 4.13 -2.47
C PHE A 33 12.64 5.65 -2.55
N PRO A 34 11.99 6.42 -1.66
CA PRO A 34 11.16 6.00 -0.53
C PRO A 34 9.75 5.50 -0.92
N VAL A 35 9.21 4.56 -0.13
CA VAL A 35 7.88 3.94 -0.36
C VAL A 35 6.90 4.31 0.77
N LEU A 36 5.66 4.62 0.39
CA LEU A 36 4.50 4.60 1.27
C LEU A 36 3.58 3.46 0.83
N PHE A 37 3.28 2.53 1.74
CA PHE A 37 2.33 1.46 1.51
C PHE A 37 1.06 1.67 2.36
N ILE A 38 -0.11 1.66 1.72
CA ILE A 38 -1.40 1.89 2.37
C ILE A 38 -2.17 0.57 2.48
N THR A 39 -2.54 0.19 3.70
CA THR A 39 -3.42 -0.95 3.98
C THR A 39 -4.79 -0.46 4.41
N GLY A 40 -5.85 -1.12 3.92
CA GLY A 40 -7.22 -0.80 4.30
C GLY A 40 -7.68 -1.52 5.57
N PRO A 41 -8.86 -1.15 6.10
CA PRO A 41 -9.53 -1.91 7.15
C PRO A 41 -10.00 -3.27 6.61
N GLU A 42 -10.49 -4.14 7.49
CA GLU A 42 -10.99 -5.48 7.13
C GLU A 42 -12.13 -5.42 6.08
N SER A 43 -12.96 -4.38 6.13
CA SER A 43 -14.03 -4.13 5.15
C SER A 43 -13.54 -3.63 3.79
N GLY A 44 -12.24 -3.37 3.65
CA GLY A 44 -11.64 -2.70 2.50
C GLY A 44 -11.95 -1.21 2.43
N PHE A 45 -11.48 -0.58 1.35
CA PHE A 45 -11.71 0.83 1.06
C PHE A 45 -13.13 1.08 0.53
N SER A 46 -13.71 2.21 0.91
CA SER A 46 -14.94 2.71 0.29
C SER A 46 -14.73 2.99 -1.20
N LYS A 47 -15.82 3.13 -1.96
CA LYS A 47 -15.74 3.47 -3.40
C LYS A 47 -14.99 4.77 -3.64
N GLN A 48 -15.21 5.78 -2.80
CA GLN A 48 -14.56 7.08 -2.91
C GLN A 48 -13.07 7.00 -2.61
N GLU A 49 -12.67 6.33 -1.51
CA GLU A 49 -11.25 6.13 -1.17
C GLU A 49 -10.53 5.33 -2.26
N TYR A 50 -11.16 4.28 -2.77
CA TYR A 50 -10.59 3.47 -3.84
C TYR A 50 -10.36 4.28 -5.13
N GLN A 51 -11.28 5.18 -5.49
CA GLN A 51 -11.10 6.09 -6.63
C GLN A 51 -9.94 7.05 -6.43
N VAL A 52 -9.77 7.61 -5.23
CA VAL A 52 -8.62 8.49 -4.92
C VAL A 52 -7.32 7.69 -4.97
N LEU A 53 -7.28 6.49 -4.39
CA LEU A 53 -6.10 5.63 -4.40
C LEU A 53 -5.69 5.24 -5.81
N GLN A 54 -6.62 4.84 -6.68
CA GLN A 54 -6.33 4.51 -8.08
C GLN A 54 -5.77 5.69 -8.89
N GLN A 55 -6.07 6.93 -8.52
CA GLN A 55 -5.54 8.12 -9.20
C GLN A 55 -4.14 8.53 -8.73
N GLN A 56 -3.75 8.14 -7.51
CA GLN A 56 -2.57 8.68 -6.83
C GLN A 56 -1.56 7.59 -6.40
N ALA A 57 -1.95 6.32 -6.47
CA ALA A 57 -1.19 5.19 -5.99
C ALA A 57 -1.38 3.96 -6.88
N GLN A 58 -0.40 3.06 -6.87
CA GLN A 58 -0.49 1.80 -7.60
C GLN A 58 -1.13 0.71 -6.72
N GLY A 59 -2.25 0.16 -7.18
CA GLY A 59 -2.88 -0.99 -6.55
C GLY A 59 -2.06 -2.26 -6.78
N VAL A 60 -1.72 -2.96 -5.71
CA VAL A 60 -0.91 -4.19 -5.75
C VAL A 60 -1.45 -5.29 -4.85
N LYS A 61 -1.25 -6.53 -5.29
CA LYS A 61 -1.59 -7.75 -4.57
C LYS A 61 -0.38 -8.21 -3.76
N LEU A 62 -0.54 -8.32 -2.44
CA LEU A 62 0.52 -8.79 -1.54
C LEU A 62 0.68 -10.31 -1.53
N ASN A 63 -0.42 -11.04 -1.73
CA ASN A 63 -0.47 -12.48 -1.66
C ASN A 63 -1.70 -12.98 -2.46
N GLU A 64 -1.68 -14.24 -2.89
CA GLU A 64 -2.83 -14.88 -3.54
C GLU A 64 -4.09 -14.90 -2.66
N TYR A 65 -3.91 -14.98 -1.34
CA TYR A 65 -4.99 -14.95 -0.36
C TYR A 65 -5.23 -13.54 0.19
N VAL A 66 -6.49 -13.27 0.58
CA VAL A 66 -6.84 -12.05 1.31
C VAL A 66 -6.28 -12.14 2.73
N LEU A 67 -5.42 -11.18 3.08
CA LEU A 67 -4.82 -11.07 4.40
C LEU A 67 -5.71 -10.22 5.31
N ARG A 68 -5.70 -10.52 6.62
CA ARG A 68 -6.36 -9.68 7.64
C ARG A 68 -5.69 -8.31 7.74
N ALA A 69 -6.42 -7.33 8.26
CA ALA A 69 -5.97 -5.94 8.39
C ALA A 69 -4.64 -5.79 9.16
N GLU A 70 -4.37 -6.64 10.16
CA GLU A 70 -3.11 -6.64 10.91
C GLU A 70 -1.97 -7.38 10.20
N THR A 71 -2.29 -8.39 9.38
CA THR A 71 -1.30 -9.22 8.68
C THR A 71 -0.79 -8.53 7.42
N ALA A 72 -1.67 -7.86 6.67
CA ALA A 72 -1.31 -7.13 5.45
C ALA A 72 -0.13 -6.15 5.63
N PRO A 73 -0.11 -5.25 6.64
CA PRO A 73 1.00 -4.31 6.81
C PRO A 73 2.30 -5.02 7.22
N LEU A 74 2.23 -6.09 8.03
CA LEU A 74 3.39 -6.90 8.39
C LEU A 74 4.00 -7.58 7.16
N THR A 75 3.16 -8.15 6.29
CA THR A 75 3.61 -8.76 5.04
C THR A 75 4.25 -7.73 4.11
N ALA A 76 3.61 -6.57 3.90
CA ALA A 76 4.15 -5.50 3.06
C ALA A 76 5.51 -4.99 3.60
N ALA A 77 5.60 -4.75 4.90
CA ALA A 77 6.84 -4.33 5.55
C ALA A 77 7.95 -5.38 5.42
N SER A 78 7.61 -6.67 5.56
CA SER A 78 8.56 -7.78 5.42
C SER A 78 9.15 -7.86 4.01
N ILE A 79 8.30 -7.71 2.98
CA ILE A 79 8.74 -7.67 1.57
C ILE A 79 9.68 -6.47 1.33
N LEU A 80 9.29 -5.29 1.81
CA LEU A 80 10.10 -4.07 1.66
C LEU A 80 11.44 -4.16 2.38
N ALA A 81 11.45 -4.69 3.61
CA ALA A 81 12.66 -4.85 4.41
C ALA A 81 13.63 -5.83 3.75
N TRP A 82 13.13 -6.96 3.22
CA TRP A 82 13.95 -7.92 2.49
C TRP A 82 14.60 -7.28 1.27
N LYS A 83 13.82 -6.53 0.47
CA LYS A 83 14.29 -5.92 -0.79
C LYS A 83 15.32 -4.81 -0.56
N LYS A 84 15.21 -4.04 0.52
CA LYS A 84 16.18 -2.99 0.87
C LYS A 84 17.58 -3.55 1.20
N CYS A 85 17.67 -4.81 1.61
CA CYS A 85 18.92 -5.46 2.01
C CYS A 85 19.64 -6.19 0.86
N ILE A 86 19.12 -6.14 -0.37
CA ILE A 86 19.78 -6.71 -1.54
C ILE A 86 20.44 -5.53 -2.30
N PRO A 87 21.79 -5.48 -2.35
CA PRO A 87 22.53 -4.42 -3.04
C PRO A 87 22.35 -4.44 -4.56
#